data_AF-A0A849DP54-F1
#
_entry.id   AF-A0A849DP54-F1
#
_cell.length_a   1.000
_cell.length_b   1.000
_cell.length_c   1.000
_cell.angle_alpha   90.00
_cell.angle_beta   90.00
_cell.angle_gamma   90.00
#
_symmetry.space_group_name_H-M   'P 1'
#
loop_
_entity.id
_entity.type
_entity.pdbx_description
1 polymer ?
#
loop_
_entity_poly.entity_id
_entity_poly.type
_entity_poly.pdbx_seq_one_letter_code
_entity_poly.pdbx_strand_id
1 'polypeptide(L)'
;MQPKGAKPNQHPGHCKTRVHQKQTLGLGGRRVLVSRQWSGKTLADHKEDTKAWVCAALGLTNNPGGNPASDPGGNHNPAGGHEPDQPAPVAWEMARPDDPDVPPPQHRLLRAISTRIQNRTAIEAAKARERESAADTPRIVPATAGRPRTAP
;
A
#
# COMPACT_ATOMS: atom_id res chain seq x y z
N MET A 1 7.62 20.42 9.50
CA MET A 1 6.38 20.04 8.78
C MET A 1 5.23 20.85 9.35
N GLN A 2 4.46 21.52 8.51
CA GLN A 2 3.23 22.26 8.86
C GLN A 2 2.09 21.77 7.95
N PRO A 3 0.82 21.78 8.40
CA PRO A 3 -0.29 21.44 7.52
C PRO A 3 -0.51 22.51 6.44
N LYS A 4 -0.94 22.06 5.26
CA LYS A 4 -1.52 22.90 4.20
C LYS A 4 -2.67 23.74 4.79
N GLY A 5 -2.60 25.05 4.56
CA GLY A 5 -3.56 26.01 5.14
C GLY A 5 -3.33 26.32 6.63
N ALA A 6 -2.12 26.08 7.18
CA ALA A 6 -1.77 26.54 8.51
C ALA A 6 -2.00 28.05 8.66
N LYS A 7 -2.71 28.45 9.71
CA LYS A 7 -2.93 29.86 10.05
C LYS A 7 -1.87 30.35 11.05
N PRO A 8 -1.51 31.64 11.09
CA PRO A 8 -0.48 32.16 12.01
C PRO A 8 -0.69 31.79 13.49
N ASN A 9 -1.96 31.69 13.92
CA ASN A 9 -2.35 31.39 15.29
C ASN A 9 -2.56 29.88 15.55
N GLN A 10 -2.00 28.99 14.71
CA GLN A 10 -2.02 27.55 14.94
C GLN A 10 -0.70 27.09 15.56
N HIS A 11 -0.78 26.53 16.77
CA HIS A 11 0.37 25.97 17.47
C HIS A 11 0.33 24.44 17.44
N PRO A 12 1.47 23.74 17.25
CA PRO A 12 1.53 22.29 17.31
C PRO A 12 0.94 21.75 18.62
N GLY A 13 0.07 20.74 18.52
CA GLY A 13 -0.62 20.16 19.69
C GLY A 13 -1.78 21.00 20.26
N HIS A 14 -2.14 22.15 19.66
CA HIS A 14 -3.32 22.94 20.03
C HIS A 14 -4.36 22.94 18.90
N CYS A 15 -5.30 22.00 18.99
CA CYS A 15 -6.40 21.88 18.04
C CYS A 15 -7.76 21.98 18.74
N LYS A 16 -8.68 22.74 18.12
CA LYS A 16 -10.04 22.94 18.64
C LYS A 16 -10.90 21.66 18.60
N THR A 17 -10.68 20.81 17.61
CA THR A 17 -11.48 19.59 17.40
C THR A 17 -11.02 18.47 18.33
N ARG A 18 -11.96 17.80 19.01
CA ARG A 18 -11.70 16.66 19.90
C ARG A 18 -10.95 15.49 19.24
N VAL A 19 -10.93 15.37 17.91
CA VAL A 19 -10.13 14.35 17.20
C VAL A 19 -8.62 14.60 17.18
N HIS A 20 -8.17 15.79 17.62
CA HIS A 20 -6.77 16.24 17.56
C HIS A 20 -6.19 16.65 18.92
N GLN A 21 -6.92 16.50 20.04
CA GLN A 21 -6.38 16.82 21.37
C GLN A 21 -5.48 15.67 21.84
N LYS A 22 -4.43 15.97 22.61
CA LYS A 22 -3.44 14.96 23.06
C LYS A 22 -4.07 13.80 23.84
N GLN A 23 -5.04 14.11 24.69
CA GLN A 23 -5.83 13.14 25.49
C GLN A 23 -6.68 12.20 24.61
N THR A 24 -6.99 12.62 23.39
CA THR A 24 -7.83 11.93 22.42
C THR A 24 -7.06 11.62 21.13
N LEU A 25 -5.78 11.29 21.29
CA LEU A 25 -4.97 10.53 20.36
C LEU A 25 -4.95 9.06 20.86
N GLY A 26 -4.79 8.03 20.01
CA GLY A 26 -4.83 6.62 20.44
C GLY A 26 -6.21 5.96 20.27
N LEU A 27 -6.99 5.75 21.35
CA LEU A 27 -8.38 5.19 21.42
C LEU A 27 -9.11 5.12 20.07
N GLY A 28 -9.57 3.93 19.64
CA GLY A 28 -10.18 3.74 18.31
C GLY A 28 -11.39 4.64 18.01
N GLY A 29 -11.38 5.29 16.84
CA GLY A 29 -12.50 6.13 16.36
C GLY A 29 -12.05 7.26 15.42
N ARG A 30 -11.98 6.99 14.10
CA ARG A 30 -11.44 7.90 13.06
C ARG A 30 -10.12 8.57 13.47
N ARG A 31 -9.16 7.76 13.94
CA ARG A 31 -7.88 8.23 14.50
C ARG A 31 -6.75 8.05 13.51
N VAL A 32 -5.76 8.92 13.64
CA VAL A 32 -4.78 9.23 12.60
C VAL A 32 -5.51 9.64 11.32
N LEU A 33 -5.86 10.93 11.22
CA LEU A 33 -5.92 11.54 9.90
C LEU A 33 -4.51 11.44 9.31
N VAL A 34 -4.28 10.42 8.47
CA VAL A 34 -3.24 10.48 7.45
C VAL A 34 -3.70 11.59 6.51
N SER A 35 -3.34 12.80 6.89
CA SER A 35 -4.14 13.95 6.57
C SER A 35 -3.68 14.46 5.23
N ARG A 36 -4.62 14.56 4.29
CA ARG A 36 -4.43 15.31 3.02
C ARG A 36 -3.81 16.69 3.27
N GLN A 37 -4.06 17.29 4.43
CA GLN A 37 -3.45 18.56 4.84
C GLN A 37 -1.97 18.43 5.29
N TRP A 38 -1.53 17.36 5.96
CA TRP A 38 -0.13 17.22 6.39
C TRP A 38 0.76 16.50 5.37
N SER A 39 0.22 15.50 4.66
CA SER A 39 0.97 14.70 3.68
C SER A 39 0.70 15.08 2.21
N GLY A 40 -0.33 15.88 1.92
CA GLY A 40 -0.86 16.07 0.56
C GLY A 40 -1.66 14.88 0.02
N LYS A 41 -1.25 13.66 0.40
CA LYS A 41 -1.71 12.38 -0.15
C LYS A 41 -3.18 12.05 0.11
N THR A 42 -3.81 11.44 -0.88
CA THR A 42 -5.17 10.87 -0.81
C THR A 42 -5.16 9.41 -0.33
N LEU A 43 -6.35 8.83 -0.12
CA LEU A 43 -6.47 7.40 0.18
C LEU A 43 -6.07 6.50 -0.99
N ALA A 44 -6.17 6.98 -2.24
CA ALA A 44 -5.67 6.25 -3.41
C ALA A 44 -4.14 6.23 -3.39
N ASP A 45 -3.51 7.39 -3.18
CA ASP A 45 -2.07 7.55 -3.10
C ASP A 45 -1.46 6.65 -2.01
N HIS A 46 -2.12 6.50 -0.86
CA HIS A 46 -1.67 5.59 0.19
C HIS A 46 -1.88 4.10 -0.15
N LYS A 47 -2.88 3.76 -0.95
CA LYS A 47 -3.01 2.39 -1.50
C LYS A 47 -1.87 2.12 -2.50
N GLU A 48 -1.56 3.08 -3.37
CA GLU A 48 -0.45 2.96 -4.32
C GLU A 48 0.93 2.97 -3.64
N ASP A 49 1.15 3.79 -2.61
CA ASP A 49 2.35 3.71 -1.75
C ASP A 49 2.51 2.30 -1.16
N THR A 50 1.42 1.75 -0.62
CA THR A 50 1.40 0.42 0.01
C THR A 50 1.65 -0.67 -1.03
N LYS A 51 1.01 -0.57 -2.20
CA LYS A 51 1.17 -1.49 -3.33
C LYS A 51 2.60 -1.46 -3.87
N ALA A 52 3.15 -0.26 -4.10
CA ALA A 52 4.53 -0.08 -4.55
C ALA A 52 5.54 -0.65 -3.55
N TRP A 53 5.34 -0.44 -2.24
CA TRP A 53 6.17 -1.05 -1.20
C TRP A 53 6.06 -2.59 -1.19
N VAL A 54 4.85 -3.16 -1.25
CA VAL A 54 4.66 -4.63 -1.32
C VAL A 54 5.31 -5.20 -2.58
N CYS A 55 5.12 -4.56 -3.73
CA CYS A 55 5.74 -4.95 -4.99
C CYS A 55 7.26 -4.94 -4.90
N ALA A 56 7.87 -3.86 -4.39
CA ALA A 56 9.31 -3.77 -4.20
C ALA A 56 9.85 -4.84 -3.22
N ALA A 57 9.21 -5.04 -2.07
CA ALA A 57 9.62 -6.01 -1.06
C ALA A 57 9.55 -7.48 -1.55
N LEU A 58 8.65 -7.76 -2.51
CA LEU A 58 8.46 -9.08 -3.13
C LEU A 58 9.14 -9.23 -4.50
N GLY A 59 9.81 -8.19 -5.03
CA GLY A 59 10.43 -8.21 -6.36
C GLY A 59 9.42 -8.23 -7.53
N LEU A 60 8.18 -7.82 -7.30
CA LEU A 60 7.11 -7.79 -8.30
C LEU A 60 7.07 -6.43 -9.02
N THR A 61 6.70 -6.43 -10.30
CA THR A 61 6.46 -5.20 -11.05
C THR A 61 5.07 -4.63 -10.72
N ASN A 62 5.02 -3.40 -10.20
CA ASN A 62 3.75 -2.67 -10.09
C ASN A 62 3.40 -2.09 -11.47
N ASN A 63 2.70 -2.86 -12.31
CA ASN A 63 2.20 -2.35 -13.59
C ASN A 63 0.90 -1.54 -13.36
N PRO A 64 0.90 -0.20 -13.54
CA PRO A 64 -0.29 0.63 -13.34
C PRO A 64 -1.35 0.45 -14.44
N GLY A 65 -0.96 -0.12 -15.58
CA GLY A 65 -1.84 -0.55 -16.67
C GLY A 65 -2.01 -2.07 -16.74
N GLY A 66 -1.64 -2.80 -15.67
CA GLY A 66 -1.91 -4.23 -15.56
C GLY A 66 -3.41 -4.45 -15.51
N ASN A 67 -4.01 -4.70 -16.68
CA ASN A 67 -5.45 -4.86 -16.85
C ASN A 67 -5.95 -5.93 -15.87
N PRO A 68 -6.91 -5.64 -14.97
CA PRO A 68 -7.53 -6.65 -14.13
C PRO A 68 -8.51 -7.51 -14.96
N ALA A 69 -8.07 -8.02 -16.12
CA ALA A 69 -8.72 -9.06 -16.91
C ALA A 69 -8.63 -10.44 -16.22
N SER A 70 -8.72 -10.43 -14.89
CA SER A 70 -8.89 -11.56 -13.99
C SER A 70 -9.75 -11.15 -12.77
N ASP A 71 -10.38 -9.96 -12.80
CA ASP A 71 -11.37 -9.50 -11.83
C ASP A 71 -12.75 -9.38 -12.51
N PRO A 72 -13.73 -10.26 -12.21
CA PRO A 72 -15.03 -10.39 -12.90
C PRO A 72 -16.02 -9.21 -12.79
N GLY A 73 -15.56 -7.98 -12.56
CA GLY A 73 -16.35 -6.91 -11.94
C GLY A 73 -16.44 -5.60 -12.72
N GLY A 74 -16.49 -5.62 -14.05
CA GLY A 74 -16.59 -4.42 -14.89
C GLY A 74 -17.74 -4.47 -15.88
N ASN A 75 -18.65 -3.51 -15.82
CA ASN A 75 -19.78 -3.38 -16.75
C ASN A 75 -19.35 -2.80 -18.11
N HIS A 76 -19.80 -3.40 -19.22
CA HIS A 76 -19.69 -2.84 -20.56
C HIS A 76 -20.99 -3.08 -21.34
N ASN A 77 -21.45 -2.04 -22.04
CA ASN A 77 -22.66 -2.05 -22.85
C ASN A 77 -22.24 -2.32 -24.32
N PRO A 78 -22.86 -3.28 -25.06
CA PRO A 78 -22.31 -3.74 -26.34
C PRO A 78 -22.80 -2.90 -27.53
N ALA A 79 -21.86 -2.21 -28.21
CA ALA A 79 -22.10 -1.62 -29.52
C ALA A 79 -20.76 -1.45 -30.29
N GLY A 80 -20.34 -2.51 -30.99
CA GLY A 80 -19.16 -2.52 -31.84
C GLY A 80 -18.98 -3.88 -32.51
N GLY A 81 -18.82 -3.91 -33.83
CA GLY A 81 -18.69 -5.14 -34.60
C GLY A 81 -17.40 -5.90 -34.29
N HIS A 82 -17.44 -7.22 -34.43
CA HIS A 82 -16.36 -8.13 -34.02
C HIS A 82 -15.58 -8.66 -35.22
N GLU A 83 -14.26 -8.64 -35.11
CA GLU A 83 -13.29 -9.12 -36.11
C GLU A 83 -13.03 -10.63 -35.90
N PRO A 84 -12.90 -11.44 -36.98
CA PRO A 84 -13.07 -12.91 -36.88
C PRO A 84 -11.95 -13.71 -36.19
N ASP A 85 -10.94 -13.06 -35.60
CA ASP A 85 -9.86 -13.70 -34.83
C ASP A 85 -9.75 -13.16 -33.39
N GLN A 86 -10.74 -12.38 -32.94
CA GLN A 86 -10.87 -11.98 -31.54
C GLN A 86 -11.68 -13.05 -30.77
N PRO A 87 -11.40 -13.34 -29.49
CA PRO A 87 -12.28 -14.18 -28.69
C PRO A 87 -13.61 -13.46 -28.45
N ALA A 88 -14.73 -14.19 -28.50
CA ALA A 88 -16.06 -13.63 -28.31
C ALA A 88 -16.16 -12.85 -26.97
N PRO A 89 -16.87 -11.71 -26.94
CA PRO A 89 -16.93 -10.85 -25.75
C PRO A 89 -17.50 -11.61 -24.55
N VAL A 90 -16.70 -11.72 -23.50
CA VAL A 90 -17.08 -12.41 -22.26
C VAL A 90 -18.11 -11.57 -21.51
N ALA A 91 -19.31 -12.12 -21.32
CA ALA A 91 -20.31 -11.54 -20.44
C ALA A 91 -19.99 -11.89 -18.98
N TRP A 92 -19.81 -10.89 -18.13
CA TRP A 92 -19.59 -11.07 -16.70
C TRP A 92 -20.92 -11.15 -15.96
N GLU A 93 -21.24 -12.32 -15.41
CA GLU A 93 -22.42 -12.53 -14.57
C GLU A 93 -22.04 -12.67 -13.09
N MET A 94 -22.95 -12.25 -12.20
CA MET A 94 -22.72 -12.35 -10.75
C MET A 94 -22.94 -13.79 -10.28
N ALA A 95 -21.84 -14.51 -10.08
CA ALA A 95 -21.85 -15.89 -9.60
C ALA A 95 -22.70 -16.05 -8.32
N ARG A 96 -23.65 -16.98 -8.36
CA ARG A 96 -24.61 -17.22 -7.27
C ARG A 96 -23.97 -18.09 -6.17
N PRO A 97 -24.48 -18.06 -4.92
CA PRO A 97 -23.99 -18.95 -3.86
C PRO A 97 -24.13 -20.45 -4.20
N ASP A 98 -25.15 -20.80 -4.99
CA ASP A 98 -25.49 -22.17 -5.40
C ASP A 98 -25.00 -22.52 -6.82
N ASP A 99 -24.12 -21.70 -7.38
CA ASP A 99 -23.51 -21.88 -8.69
C ASP A 99 -22.50 -23.05 -8.65
N PRO A 100 -22.58 -24.04 -9.56
CA PRO A 100 -21.69 -25.21 -9.54
C PRO A 100 -20.20 -24.85 -9.72
N ASP A 101 -19.89 -23.71 -10.35
CA ASP A 101 -18.52 -23.25 -10.54
C ASP A 101 -17.97 -22.50 -9.30
N VAL A 102 -18.82 -22.20 -8.31
CA VAL A 102 -18.42 -21.57 -7.04
C VAL A 102 -18.11 -22.64 -5.98
N PRO A 103 -16.85 -22.75 -5.50
CA PRO A 103 -16.51 -23.73 -4.47
C PRO A 103 -17.27 -23.48 -3.16
N PRO A 104 -17.64 -24.53 -2.40
CA PRO A 104 -18.31 -24.41 -1.11
C PRO A 104 -17.65 -23.40 -0.15
N PRO A 105 -18.41 -22.68 0.69
CA PRO A 105 -17.90 -21.62 1.55
C PRO A 105 -16.69 -22.02 2.41
N GLN A 106 -16.65 -23.26 2.88
CA GLN A 106 -15.57 -23.82 3.69
C GLN A 106 -14.24 -23.86 2.91
N HIS A 107 -14.27 -24.28 1.63
CA HIS A 107 -13.09 -24.27 0.76
C HIS A 107 -12.62 -22.85 0.46
N ARG A 108 -13.55 -21.91 0.26
CA ARG A 108 -13.24 -20.49 0.06
C ARG A 108 -12.59 -19.86 1.30
N LEU A 109 -13.09 -20.18 2.50
CA LEU A 109 -12.51 -19.75 3.77
C LEU A 109 -11.11 -20.33 3.99
N LEU A 110 -10.92 -21.65 3.78
CA LEU A 110 -9.61 -22.29 3.89
C LEU A 110 -8.59 -21.71 2.89
N ARG A 111 -9.01 -21.43 1.64
CA ARG A 111 -8.18 -20.73 0.65
C ARG A 111 -7.83 -19.31 1.09
N ALA A 112 -8.80 -18.54 1.61
CA ALA A 112 -8.53 -17.19 2.10
C ALA A 112 -7.56 -17.18 3.29
N ILE A 113 -7.66 -18.16 4.19
CA ILE A 113 -6.74 -18.35 5.32
C ILE A 113 -5.34 -18.73 4.81
N SER A 114 -5.21 -19.71 3.90
CA SER A 114 -3.91 -20.14 3.38
C SER A 114 -3.21 -19.02 2.61
N THR A 115 -3.91 -18.30 1.73
CA THR A 115 -3.41 -17.09 1.06
C THR A 115 -3.00 -16.02 2.07
N ARG A 116 -3.75 -15.82 3.17
CA ARG A 116 -3.37 -14.85 4.20
C ARG A 116 -2.11 -15.25 4.95
N ILE A 117 -1.91 -16.54 5.23
CA ILE A 117 -0.69 -17.08 5.84
C ILE A 117 0.50 -16.88 4.88
N GLN A 118 0.37 -17.30 3.62
CA GLN A 118 1.40 -17.14 2.58
C GLN A 118 1.82 -15.69 2.37
N ASN A 119 0.85 -14.77 2.28
CA ASN A 119 1.13 -13.34 2.12
C ASN A 119 1.85 -12.76 3.35
N ARG A 120 1.52 -13.25 4.55
CA ARG A 120 2.20 -12.83 5.79
C ARG A 120 3.64 -13.34 5.82
N THR A 121 3.87 -14.62 5.57
CA THR A 121 5.22 -15.21 5.61
C THR A 121 6.12 -14.62 4.54
N ALA A 122 5.60 -14.33 3.34
CA ALA A 122 6.35 -13.67 2.27
C ALA A 122 6.84 -12.27 2.68
N ILE A 123 5.98 -11.47 3.33
CA ILE A 123 6.34 -10.13 3.84
C ILE A 123 7.28 -10.20 5.05
N GLU A 124 7.11 -11.17 5.94
CA GLU A 124 8.04 -11.39 7.07
C GLU A 124 9.43 -11.81 6.57
N ALA A 125 9.51 -12.69 5.56
CA ALA A 125 10.75 -13.07 4.90
C ALA A 125 11.41 -11.89 4.15
N ALA A 126 10.64 -11.05 3.47
CA ALA A 126 11.16 -9.83 2.84
C ALA A 126 11.83 -8.89 3.85
N LYS A 127 11.16 -8.63 4.99
CA LYS A 127 11.71 -7.83 6.08
C LYS A 127 12.93 -8.47 6.76
N ALA A 128 13.05 -9.79 6.74
CA ALA A 128 14.25 -10.47 7.22
C ALA A 128 15.45 -10.20 6.30
N ARG A 129 15.27 -10.36 4.98
CA ARG A 129 16.30 -10.02 3.97
C ARG A 129 16.74 -8.57 4.06
N GLU A 130 15.81 -7.62 4.17
CA GLU A 130 16.12 -6.18 4.34
C GLU A 130 17.02 -5.92 5.56
N ARG A 131 16.77 -6.60 6.70
CA ARG A 131 17.58 -6.46 7.92
C ARG A 131 18.97 -7.06 7.76
N GLU A 132 19.08 -8.19 7.08
CA GLU A 132 20.34 -8.87 6.81
C GLU A 132 21.24 -8.02 5.90
N SER A 133 20.69 -7.51 4.77
CA SER A 133 21.40 -6.58 3.90
C SER A 133 21.78 -5.26 4.59
N ALA A 134 20.95 -4.76 5.51
CA ALA A 134 21.27 -3.57 6.31
C ALA A 134 22.38 -3.84 7.35
N ALA A 135 22.53 -5.07 7.84
CA ALA A 135 23.60 -5.46 8.76
C ALA A 135 24.93 -5.71 8.02
N ASP A 136 24.88 -6.21 6.79
CA ASP A 136 26.04 -6.47 5.92
C ASP A 136 26.61 -5.18 5.26
N THR A 137 25.85 -4.08 5.28
CA THR A 137 26.32 -2.80 4.74
C THR A 137 27.53 -2.28 5.54
N PRO A 138 28.74 -2.19 4.97
CA PRO A 138 29.92 -1.78 5.71
C PRO A 138 29.81 -0.32 6.15
N ARG A 139 30.05 -0.08 7.44
CA ARG A 139 30.06 1.26 8.03
C ARG A 139 31.21 2.07 7.43
N ILE A 140 30.91 2.89 6.42
CA ILE A 140 31.84 3.90 5.89
C ILE A 140 32.19 4.86 7.03
N VAL A 141 33.34 4.62 7.66
CA VAL A 141 33.94 5.57 8.58
C VAL A 141 34.51 6.72 7.76
N PRO A 142 34.06 7.98 7.97
CA PRO A 142 34.66 9.11 7.28
C PRO A 142 36.13 9.21 7.72
N ALA A 143 37.04 9.30 6.74
CA ALA A 143 38.46 9.48 7.03
C ALA A 143 38.66 10.79 7.81
N THR A 144 39.11 10.68 9.07
CA THR A 144 39.43 11.84 9.90
C THR A 144 40.57 12.61 9.25
N ALA A 145 40.23 13.74 8.62
CA ALA A 145 41.22 14.65 8.05
C ALA A 145 42.15 15.14 9.16
N GLY A 146 43.44 14.80 9.07
CA GLY A 146 44.44 15.19 10.05
C GLY A 146 44.55 16.72 10.11
N ARG A 147 44.32 17.30 11.30
CA ARG A 147 44.47 18.72 11.55
C ARG A 147 45.93 19.14 11.29
N PRO A 148 46.22 20.15 10.45
CA PRO A 148 47.59 20.59 10.23
C PRO A 148 48.20 21.15 11.51
N ARG A 149 49.42 20.72 11.84
CA ARG A 149 50.26 21.33 12.89
C ARG A 149 50.80 22.66 12.36
N THR A 150 50.30 23.76 12.90
CA THR A 150 51.03 25.04 12.87
C THR A 150 52.24 24.94 13.80
N ALA A 151 53.43 25.11 13.24
CA ALA A 151 54.67 25.35 13.98
C ALA A 151 54.74 26.82 14.45
N PRO A 152 55.56 27.16 15.48
CA PRO A 152 55.65 28.51 16.04
C PRO A 152 56.36 29.50 15.10
#